data_AF-A0A1V5GVX0-F1
#
_entry.id   AF-A0A1V5GVX0-F1
#
_cell.length_a   1.000
_cell.length_b   1.000
_cell.length_c   1.000
_cell.angle_alpha   90.00
_cell.angle_beta   90.00
_cell.angle_gamma   90.00
#
_symmetry.space_group_name_H-M   'P 1'
#
loop_
_entity.id
_entity.type
_entity.pdbx_description
1 polymer ?
#
loop_
_entity_poly.entity_id
_entity_poly.type
_entity_poly.pdbx_seq_one_letter_code
_entity_poly.pdbx_strand_id
1 'polypeptide(L)'
;MSLDLARLGLAGRPLRVRDLPAGPGDVPAAAFDAGRGVLSVRAVAPHRGRFVGIEAVVPDAQAALAAQWPAWAGGGVPGAIEDFGCARAETRHFPVGQAPGVACADAAIQISMWQLPDRIVLAVHNTDGKTAKNADIQLDLDALNLTPKLPWQEFIGVRQLVAEEKAPPPILDFYGRRLTLKALPPAGGRVIGVRRY
;
A
#
# COMPACT_ATOMS: atom_id res chain seq x y z
N MET A 1 -22.88 -4.15 -18.07
CA MET A 1 -22.98 -2.68 -18.22
C MET A 1 -21.93 -2.22 -19.22
N SER A 2 -22.26 -1.27 -20.11
CA SER A 2 -21.25 -0.67 -21.01
C SER A 2 -20.56 0.50 -20.30
N LEU A 3 -19.24 0.61 -20.47
CA LEU A 3 -18.41 1.67 -19.89
C LEU A 3 -17.78 2.49 -21.01
N ASP A 4 -17.98 3.81 -20.96
CA ASP A 4 -17.29 4.74 -21.84
C ASP A 4 -15.86 5.01 -21.32
N LEU A 5 -14.91 4.21 -21.81
CA LEU A 5 -13.51 4.32 -21.39
C LEU A 5 -12.87 5.65 -21.79
N ALA A 6 -13.33 6.31 -22.86
CA ALA A 6 -12.79 7.58 -23.29
C ALA A 6 -13.14 8.68 -22.28
N ARG A 7 -14.41 8.73 -21.83
CA ARG A 7 -14.84 9.65 -20.78
C ARG A 7 -14.21 9.37 -19.42
N LEU A 8 -13.78 8.14 -19.17
CA LEU A 8 -13.05 7.75 -17.97
C LEU A 8 -11.53 7.95 -18.08
N GLY A 9 -11.00 8.35 -19.25
CA GLY A 9 -9.55 8.50 -19.47
C GLY A 9 -8.78 7.16 -19.47
N LEU A 10 -9.49 6.06 -19.76
CA LEU A 10 -9.00 4.69 -19.73
C LEU A 10 -8.89 4.05 -21.12
N ALA A 11 -9.29 4.77 -22.19
CA ALA A 11 -9.26 4.25 -23.56
C ALA A 11 -7.83 3.86 -24.00
N GLY A 12 -7.71 2.66 -24.58
CA GLY A 12 -6.44 2.13 -25.11
C GLY A 12 -5.40 1.74 -24.04
N ARG A 13 -5.76 1.76 -22.75
CA ARG A 13 -4.85 1.40 -21.65
C ARG A 13 -5.07 -0.04 -21.21
N PRO A 14 -4.02 -0.77 -20.75
CA PRO A 14 -4.22 -2.04 -20.07
C PRO A 14 -5.02 -1.77 -18.78
N LEU A 15 -6.10 -2.52 -18.56
CA LEU A 15 -7.00 -2.31 -17.43
C LEU A 15 -6.94 -3.48 -16.47
N ARG A 16 -7.06 -3.17 -15.19
CA ARG A 16 -7.32 -4.13 -14.12
C ARG A 16 -8.71 -3.91 -13.57
N VAL A 17 -9.40 -5.01 -13.30
CA VAL A 17 -10.69 -5.04 -12.62
C VAL A 17 -10.51 -5.77 -11.30
N ARG A 18 -11.13 -5.25 -10.24
CA ARG A 18 -11.11 -5.88 -8.91
C ARG A 18 -12.45 -5.72 -8.19
N ASP A 19 -12.83 -6.73 -7.43
CA ASP A 19 -13.92 -6.65 -6.47
C ASP A 19 -13.44 -5.94 -5.19
N LEU A 20 -14.27 -5.08 -4.61
CA LEU A 20 -13.98 -4.30 -3.41
C LEU A 20 -15.04 -4.59 -2.32
N PRO A 21 -14.62 -4.96 -1.09
CA PRO A 21 -13.24 -5.20 -0.64
C PRO A 21 -12.66 -6.52 -1.18
N ALA A 22 -11.36 -6.57 -1.43
CA ALA A 22 -10.67 -7.78 -1.86
C ALA A 22 -10.42 -8.70 -0.64
N GLY A 23 -11.17 -9.79 -0.50
CA GLY A 23 -10.90 -10.86 0.45
C GLY A 23 -9.95 -11.91 -0.14
N PRO A 24 -9.10 -12.57 0.67
CA PRO A 24 -8.29 -13.69 0.19
C PRO A 24 -9.19 -14.85 -0.25
N GLY A 25 -9.00 -15.31 -1.50
CA GLY A 25 -9.69 -16.50 -2.03
C GLY A 25 -11.03 -16.25 -2.73
N ASP A 26 -11.48 -14.99 -2.85
CA ASP A 26 -12.68 -14.68 -3.62
C ASP A 26 -12.43 -14.89 -5.12
N VAL A 27 -13.30 -15.67 -5.76
CA VAL A 27 -13.33 -15.79 -7.23
C VAL A 27 -13.72 -14.43 -7.80
N PRO A 28 -12.92 -13.81 -8.70
CA PRO A 28 -13.25 -12.51 -9.28
C PRO A 28 -14.58 -12.63 -10.01
N ALA A 29 -15.57 -11.94 -9.48
CA ALA A 29 -16.92 -11.97 -9.99
C ALA A 29 -17.17 -10.80 -10.93
N ALA A 30 -16.30 -9.80 -10.93
CA ALA A 30 -16.22 -8.76 -11.94
C ALA A 30 -15.15 -9.06 -13.00
N ALA A 31 -15.50 -8.91 -14.27
CA ALA A 31 -14.59 -9.02 -15.41
C ALA A 31 -14.92 -7.94 -16.45
N PHE A 32 -13.90 -7.37 -17.09
CA PHE A 32 -14.06 -6.37 -18.14
C PHE A 32 -13.61 -6.91 -19.49
N ASP A 33 -14.50 -6.82 -20.47
CA ASP A 33 -14.21 -7.11 -21.86
C ASP A 33 -13.85 -5.80 -22.57
N ALA A 34 -12.55 -5.61 -22.82
CA ALA A 34 -12.03 -4.42 -23.47
C ALA A 34 -12.44 -4.30 -24.95
N GLY A 35 -12.64 -5.44 -25.64
CA GLY A 35 -13.08 -5.44 -27.04
C GLY A 35 -14.53 -4.99 -27.21
N ARG A 36 -15.35 -5.19 -26.17
CA ARG A 36 -16.77 -4.80 -26.17
C ARG A 36 -17.08 -3.57 -25.30
N GLY A 37 -16.13 -3.11 -24.49
CA GLY A 37 -16.35 -2.06 -23.51
C GLY A 37 -17.32 -2.47 -22.39
N VAL A 38 -17.44 -3.77 -22.09
CA VAL A 38 -18.48 -4.29 -21.20
C VAL A 38 -17.88 -4.76 -19.88
N LEU A 39 -18.35 -4.17 -18.77
CA LEU A 39 -18.17 -4.72 -17.43
C LEU A 39 -19.26 -5.75 -17.13
N SER A 40 -18.83 -6.96 -16.80
CA SER A 40 -19.67 -8.06 -16.34
C SER A 40 -19.46 -8.28 -14.85
N VAL A 41 -20.54 -8.27 -14.06
CA VAL A 41 -20.51 -8.57 -12.62
C VAL A 41 -21.46 -9.74 -12.39
N ARG A 42 -20.92 -10.89 -11.98
CA ARG A 42 -21.68 -12.12 -11.73
C ARG A 42 -22.07 -12.23 -10.27
N ALA A 43 -23.17 -12.94 -9.98
CA ALA A 43 -23.56 -13.32 -8.60
C ALA A 43 -23.73 -12.13 -7.63
N VAL A 44 -24.43 -11.06 -8.05
CA VAL A 44 -24.87 -10.00 -7.13
C VAL A 44 -26.09 -10.51 -6.38
N ALA A 45 -25.95 -10.76 -5.08
CA ALA A 45 -27.05 -11.28 -4.24
C ALA A 45 -28.19 -10.24 -4.09
N PRO A 46 -29.45 -10.68 -3.89
CA PRO A 46 -30.56 -9.78 -3.64
C PRO A 46 -30.27 -8.80 -2.50
N HIS A 47 -30.62 -7.53 -2.69
CA HIS A 47 -30.43 -6.45 -1.72
C HIS A 47 -28.97 -6.20 -1.28
N ARG A 48 -27.98 -6.69 -2.03
CA ARG A 48 -26.56 -6.39 -1.79
C ARG A 48 -25.95 -5.59 -2.93
N GLY A 49 -25.22 -4.54 -2.57
CA GLY A 49 -24.34 -3.83 -3.50
C GLY A 49 -23.01 -4.57 -3.63
N ARG A 50 -22.35 -4.42 -4.77
CA ARG A 50 -20.96 -4.82 -4.97
C ARG A 50 -20.17 -3.64 -5.51
N PHE A 51 -19.01 -3.38 -4.91
CA PHE A 51 -18.11 -2.34 -5.39
C PHE A 51 -17.07 -2.98 -6.30
N VAL A 52 -16.88 -2.40 -7.48
CA VAL A 52 -15.90 -2.87 -8.46
C VAL A 52 -14.98 -1.71 -8.80
N GLY A 53 -13.69 -1.91 -8.60
CA GLY A 53 -12.65 -1.00 -9.03
C GLY A 53 -12.20 -1.32 -10.44
N ILE A 54 -12.04 -0.28 -11.27
CA ILE A 54 -11.39 -0.37 -12.57
C ILE A 54 -10.29 0.67 -12.60
N GLU A 55 -9.08 0.24 -12.94
CA GLU A 55 -7.94 1.14 -13.04
C GLU A 55 -7.08 0.83 -14.26
N ALA A 56 -6.44 1.86 -14.79
CA ALA A 56 -5.37 1.68 -15.76
C ALA A 56 -4.14 1.13 -15.05
N VAL A 57 -3.56 0.09 -15.65
CA VAL A 57 -2.29 -0.48 -15.24
C VAL A 57 -1.16 0.34 -15.86
N VAL A 58 -0.09 0.54 -15.09
CA VAL A 58 1.16 1.12 -15.58
C VAL A 58 2.23 0.02 -15.49
N PRO A 59 2.45 -0.76 -16.57
CA PRO A 59 3.30 -1.95 -16.53
C PRO A 59 4.72 -1.67 -16.02
N ASP A 60 5.31 -0.56 -16.45
CA ASP A 60 6.67 -0.17 -16.04
C ASP A 60 6.73 0.12 -14.52
N ALA A 61 5.70 0.75 -13.97
CA ALA A 61 5.64 1.03 -12.54
C ALA A 61 5.41 -0.25 -11.71
N GLN A 62 4.63 -1.21 -12.22
CA GLN A 62 4.49 -2.53 -11.60
C GLN A 62 5.79 -3.32 -11.63
N ALA A 63 6.48 -3.32 -12.78
CA ALA A 63 7.78 -3.98 -12.92
C ALA A 63 8.83 -3.36 -11.99
N ALA A 64 8.87 -2.02 -11.90
CA ALA A 64 9.75 -1.32 -10.98
C ALA A 64 9.45 -1.67 -9.51
N LEU A 65 8.17 -1.67 -9.11
CA LEU A 65 7.76 -2.05 -7.75
C LEU A 65 8.13 -3.50 -7.44
N ALA A 66 7.92 -4.43 -8.37
CA ALA A 66 8.31 -5.82 -8.21
C ALA A 66 9.82 -6.01 -8.06
N ALA A 67 10.63 -5.28 -8.84
CA ALA A 67 12.08 -5.33 -8.74
C ALA A 67 12.63 -4.73 -7.43
N GLN A 68 11.90 -3.78 -6.84
CA GLN A 68 12.24 -3.13 -5.56
C GLN A 68 11.68 -3.87 -4.35
N TRP A 69 10.83 -4.88 -4.57
CA TRP A 69 10.12 -5.56 -3.51
C TRP A 69 11.10 -6.29 -2.58
N PRO A 70 10.98 -6.14 -1.25
CA PRO A 70 11.89 -6.77 -0.32
C PRO A 70 11.83 -8.29 -0.41
N ALA A 71 13.00 -8.93 -0.56
CA ALA A 71 13.09 -10.38 -0.66
C ALA A 71 12.50 -11.10 0.57
N TRP A 72 12.64 -10.51 1.76
CA TRP A 72 12.08 -11.06 3.01
C TRP A 72 10.55 -11.13 3.01
N ALA A 73 9.87 -10.29 2.22
CA ALA A 73 8.41 -10.29 2.16
C ALA A 73 7.85 -11.44 1.32
N GLY A 74 8.68 -12.11 0.52
CA GLY A 74 8.31 -13.26 -0.30
C GLY A 74 7.17 -12.98 -1.31
N GLY A 75 6.76 -14.03 -2.04
CA GLY A 75 5.45 -14.10 -2.71
C GLY A 75 5.16 -13.11 -3.86
N GLY A 76 6.09 -12.22 -4.21
CA GLY A 76 5.81 -11.10 -5.10
C GLY A 76 5.03 -9.98 -4.39
N VAL A 77 4.73 -8.90 -5.11
CA VAL A 77 4.01 -7.74 -4.56
C VAL A 77 2.56 -8.10 -4.27
N PRO A 78 2.08 -8.03 -3.01
CA PRO A 78 0.70 -8.35 -2.68
C PRO A 78 -0.29 -7.35 -3.26
N GLY A 79 -1.49 -7.83 -3.63
CA GLY A 79 -2.56 -6.98 -4.16
C GLY A 79 -2.90 -5.79 -3.25
N ALA A 80 -2.78 -5.93 -1.92
CA ALA A 80 -3.01 -4.84 -0.97
C ALA A 80 -2.05 -3.64 -1.17
N ILE A 81 -0.83 -3.86 -1.66
CA ILE A 81 0.15 -2.81 -1.97
C ILE A 81 -0.25 -2.07 -3.25
N GLU A 82 -0.71 -2.82 -4.25
CA GLU A 82 -1.22 -2.26 -5.49
C GLU A 82 -2.52 -1.48 -5.26
N ASP A 83 -3.43 -2.00 -4.42
CA ASP A 83 -4.66 -1.32 -3.99
C ASP A 83 -4.39 -0.04 -3.20
N PHE A 84 -3.29 -0.03 -2.44
CA PHE A 84 -2.82 1.19 -1.79
C PHE A 84 -2.23 2.22 -2.79
N GLY A 85 -2.08 1.84 -4.06
CA GLY A 85 -1.72 2.71 -5.16
C GLY A 85 -0.23 2.89 -5.37
N CYS A 86 0.61 1.92 -4.97
CA CYS A 86 2.07 2.07 -5.03
C CYS A 86 2.66 1.92 -6.44
N ALA A 87 1.99 1.20 -7.34
CA ALA A 87 2.46 0.99 -8.70
C ALA A 87 2.01 2.13 -9.63
N ARG A 88 2.58 3.33 -9.44
CA ARG A 88 2.27 4.53 -10.24
C ARG A 88 3.55 5.21 -10.73
N ALA A 89 3.42 6.01 -11.80
CA ALA A 89 4.54 6.73 -12.39
C ALA A 89 5.13 7.78 -11.43
N GLU A 90 4.31 8.33 -10.54
CA GLU A 90 4.73 9.33 -9.55
C GLU A 90 5.42 8.71 -8.33
N THR A 91 5.40 7.39 -8.19
CA THR A 91 5.99 6.70 -7.05
C THR A 91 7.51 6.83 -7.07
N ARG A 92 8.06 7.39 -6.00
CA ARG A 92 9.51 7.46 -5.76
C ARG A 92 9.92 6.40 -4.76
N HIS A 93 10.91 5.60 -5.11
CA HIS A 93 11.46 4.60 -4.20
C HIS A 93 12.76 5.10 -3.57
N PHE A 94 12.86 4.89 -2.26
CA PHE A 94 14.04 5.16 -1.46
C PHE A 94 14.52 3.84 -0.86
N PRO A 95 15.74 3.38 -1.23
CA PRO A 95 16.36 2.20 -0.64
C PRO A 95 16.55 2.33 0.86
N VAL A 96 16.95 1.22 1.49
CA VAL A 96 17.23 1.16 2.92
C VAL A 96 18.16 2.29 3.37
N GLY A 97 17.72 3.05 4.37
CA GLY A 97 18.49 4.14 4.96
C GLY A 97 18.56 5.43 4.13
N GLN A 98 17.87 5.49 2.98
CA GLN A 98 17.82 6.67 2.11
C GLN A 98 16.48 7.40 2.15
N ALA A 99 15.52 6.91 2.94
CA ALA A 99 14.19 7.48 3.04
C ALA A 99 14.24 8.86 3.75
N PRO A 100 13.95 9.98 3.05
CA PRO A 100 13.91 11.29 3.70
C PRO A 100 12.75 11.36 4.69
N GLY A 101 12.94 12.10 5.80
CA GLY A 101 11.89 12.28 6.80
C GLY A 101 11.50 11.02 7.57
N VAL A 102 12.29 9.94 7.46
CA VAL A 102 12.07 8.69 8.20
C VAL A 102 13.36 8.31 8.92
N ALA A 103 13.29 8.08 10.22
CA ALA A 103 14.44 7.66 11.02
C ALA A 103 14.06 6.63 12.07
N CYS A 104 14.94 5.68 12.35
CA CYS A 104 14.84 4.77 13.48
C CYS A 104 16.21 4.67 14.15
N ALA A 105 16.25 4.74 15.48
CA ALA A 105 17.52 4.72 16.22
C ALA A 105 18.12 3.31 16.32
N ASP A 106 17.30 2.26 16.20
CA ASP A 106 17.78 0.88 16.26
C ASP A 106 18.42 0.48 14.92
N ALA A 107 19.72 0.25 14.92
CA ALA A 107 20.49 -0.11 13.73
C ALA A 107 20.10 -1.47 13.12
N ALA A 108 19.42 -2.33 13.88
CA ALA A 108 18.88 -3.60 13.37
C ALA A 108 17.54 -3.41 12.62
N ILE A 109 16.96 -2.21 12.64
CA ILE A 109 15.73 -1.91 11.91
C ILE A 109 16.08 -1.18 10.61
N GLN A 110 15.88 -1.88 9.49
CA GLN A 110 16.04 -1.34 8.15
C GLN A 110 14.71 -0.88 7.57
N ILE A 111 14.70 0.29 6.94
CA ILE A 111 13.49 0.88 6.37
C ILE A 111 13.76 1.32 4.94
N SER A 112 12.99 0.78 3.99
CA SER A 112 12.84 1.35 2.64
C SER A 112 11.45 1.96 2.48
N MET A 113 11.31 2.88 1.52
CA MET A 113 10.10 3.67 1.34
C MET A 113 9.69 3.81 -0.12
N TRP A 114 8.39 3.70 -0.39
CA TRP A 114 7.77 4.23 -1.60
C TRP A 114 6.95 5.46 -1.24
N GLN A 115 7.24 6.59 -1.88
CA GLN A 115 6.56 7.86 -1.64
C GLN A 115 5.73 8.26 -2.84
N LEU A 116 4.50 8.67 -2.56
CA LEU A 116 3.60 9.38 -3.46
C LEU A 116 3.20 10.72 -2.81
N PRO A 117 2.58 11.66 -3.55
CA PRO A 117 2.29 12.98 -3.02
C PRO A 117 1.38 13.03 -1.77
N ASP A 118 0.52 12.04 -1.55
CA ASP A 118 -0.45 11.97 -0.45
C ASP A 118 -0.24 10.80 0.51
N ARG A 119 0.74 9.92 0.25
CA ARG A 119 0.95 8.70 1.04
C ARG A 119 2.37 8.17 0.90
N ILE A 120 2.75 7.33 1.85
CA ILE A 120 3.96 6.53 1.81
C ILE A 120 3.65 5.07 2.11
N VAL A 121 4.52 4.19 1.63
CA VAL A 121 4.60 2.80 2.08
C VAL A 121 5.99 2.54 2.60
N LEU A 122 6.06 2.03 3.82
CA LEU A 122 7.28 1.71 4.54
C LEU A 122 7.42 0.19 4.61
N ALA A 123 8.52 -0.35 4.08
CA ALA A 123 8.93 -1.72 4.34
C ALA A 123 9.93 -1.70 5.50
N VAL A 124 9.50 -2.22 6.65
CA VAL A 124 10.28 -2.21 7.90
C VAL A 124 10.74 -3.63 8.19
N HIS A 125 12.05 -3.83 8.26
CA HIS A 125 12.69 -5.13 8.40
C HIS A 125 13.57 -5.16 9.64
N ASN A 126 13.39 -6.19 10.47
CA ASN A 126 14.29 -6.49 11.56
C ASN A 126 15.38 -7.44 11.08
N THR A 127 16.62 -6.95 10.97
CA THR A 127 17.77 -7.75 10.55
C THR A 127 18.37 -8.59 11.68
N ASP A 128 17.91 -8.42 12.93
CA ASP A 128 18.30 -9.31 14.03
C ASP A 128 17.68 -10.69 13.80
N GLY A 129 18.51 -11.71 13.58
CA GLY A 129 18.05 -13.08 13.32
C GLY A 129 17.65 -13.87 14.56
N LYS A 130 17.73 -13.29 15.76
CA LYS A 130 17.49 -14.00 17.03
C LYS A 130 16.37 -13.37 17.85
N THR A 131 16.25 -12.04 17.82
CA THR A 131 15.42 -11.31 18.77
C THR A 131 14.34 -10.51 18.06
N ALA A 132 13.10 -10.64 18.55
CA ALA A 132 12.03 -9.76 18.14
C ALA A 132 12.25 -8.35 18.70
N LYS A 133 11.98 -7.32 17.89
CA LYS A 133 12.26 -5.92 18.26
C LYS A 133 11.03 -5.03 18.13
N ASN A 134 11.01 -3.95 18.88
CA ASN A 134 10.07 -2.86 18.63
C ASN A 134 10.78 -1.84 17.73
N ALA A 135 10.10 -1.39 16.68
CA ALA A 135 10.58 -0.28 15.86
C ALA A 135 9.79 0.98 16.21
N ASP A 136 10.48 1.94 16.82
CA ASP A 136 9.99 3.30 17.01
C ASP A 136 10.57 4.17 15.89
N ILE A 137 9.71 4.50 14.92
CA ILE A 137 10.09 5.17 13.69
C ILE A 137 9.64 6.62 13.79
N GLN A 138 10.59 7.54 13.76
CA GLN A 138 10.32 8.97 13.66
C GLN A 138 9.92 9.32 12.22
N LEU A 139 8.80 10.04 12.08
CA LEU A 139 8.24 10.48 10.81
C LEU A 139 8.13 12.00 10.75
N ASP A 140 8.89 12.63 9.89
CA ASP A 140 8.71 14.04 9.57
C ASP A 140 7.56 14.21 8.57
N LEU A 141 6.34 14.33 9.10
CA LEU A 141 5.12 14.46 8.30
C LEU A 141 5.14 15.66 7.34
N ASP A 142 5.87 16.73 7.68
CA ASP A 142 5.98 17.91 6.82
C ASP A 142 6.89 17.61 5.62
N ALA A 143 8.09 17.06 5.87
CA ALA A 143 9.01 16.65 4.82
C ALA A 143 8.42 15.56 3.92
N LEU A 144 7.54 14.72 4.46
CA LEU A 144 6.83 13.67 3.74
C LEU A 144 5.57 14.18 3.00
N ASN A 145 5.19 15.45 3.17
CA ASN A 145 3.96 16.05 2.64
C ASN A 145 2.67 15.34 3.10
N LEU A 146 2.70 14.80 4.32
CA LEU A 146 1.59 14.09 4.96
C LEU A 146 0.86 14.91 6.01
N THR A 147 1.30 16.14 6.29
CA THR A 147 0.60 17.04 7.21
C THR A 147 -0.78 17.44 6.65
N PRO A 148 -1.88 17.23 7.39
CA PRO A 148 -3.20 17.70 7.02
C PRO A 148 -3.24 19.22 6.88
N LYS A 149 -4.01 19.73 5.92
CA LYS A 149 -4.09 21.19 5.68
C LYS A 149 -4.89 21.93 6.74
N LEU A 150 -5.80 21.24 7.42
CA LEU A 150 -6.74 21.83 8.37
C LEU A 150 -6.59 21.14 9.73
N PRO A 151 -6.57 21.89 10.86
CA PRO A 151 -6.32 21.33 12.20
C PRO A 151 -7.33 20.26 12.64
N TRP A 152 -8.56 20.29 12.13
CA TRP A 152 -9.60 19.31 12.44
C TRP A 152 -9.62 18.10 11.50
N GLN A 153 -8.76 18.09 10.46
CA GLN A 153 -8.60 16.96 9.54
C GLN A 153 -7.47 16.05 10.03
N GLU A 154 -7.58 15.49 11.23
CA GLU A 154 -6.63 14.47 11.74
C GLU A 154 -6.74 13.12 10.99
N PHE A 155 -6.95 13.14 9.67
CA PHE A 155 -7.15 11.95 8.86
C PHE A 155 -5.82 11.48 8.26
N ILE A 156 -4.86 11.11 9.12
CA ILE A 156 -3.79 10.21 8.68
C ILE A 156 -4.25 8.78 8.98
N GLY A 157 -4.51 8.01 7.92
CA GLY A 157 -4.77 6.59 8.07
C GLY A 157 -3.47 5.79 7.99
N VAL A 158 -3.27 4.91 8.96
CA VAL A 158 -2.20 3.91 8.94
C VAL A 158 -2.81 2.55 8.71
N ARG A 159 -2.22 1.78 7.79
CA ARG A 159 -2.66 0.43 7.44
C ARG A 159 -1.48 -0.52 7.47
N GLN A 160 -1.67 -1.66 8.10
CA GLN A 160 -0.76 -2.78 7.98
C GLN A 160 -1.10 -3.53 6.68
N LEU A 161 -0.22 -3.44 5.68
CA LEU A 161 -0.44 -3.99 4.34
C LEU A 161 0.12 -5.41 4.22
N VAL A 162 1.27 -5.66 4.87
CA VAL A 162 1.87 -6.99 4.98
C VAL A 162 2.35 -7.17 6.41
N ALA A 163 1.93 -8.26 7.04
CA ALA A 163 2.40 -8.69 8.33
C ALA A 163 2.00 -10.15 8.58
N GLU A 164 2.55 -10.71 9.65
CA GLU A 164 2.10 -12.00 10.19
C GLU A 164 0.67 -11.91 10.73
N GLU A 165 -0.04 -13.03 10.74
CA GLU A 165 -1.47 -13.12 11.08
C GLU A 165 -1.83 -12.51 12.45
N LYS A 166 -0.93 -12.63 13.43
CA LYS A 166 -1.12 -12.15 14.82
C LYS A 166 -0.29 -10.91 15.16
N ALA A 167 0.23 -10.22 14.14
CA ALA A 167 1.03 -9.03 14.32
C ALA A 167 0.22 -7.90 14.99
N PRO A 168 0.69 -7.32 16.11
CA PRO A 168 0.06 -6.15 16.71
C PRO A 168 -0.09 -5.01 15.70
N PRO A 169 -1.19 -4.24 15.74
CA PRO A 169 -1.40 -3.15 14.80
C PRO A 169 -0.34 -2.05 14.95
N PRO A 170 -0.01 -1.34 13.87
CA PRO A 170 0.84 -0.16 13.93
C PRO A 170 0.14 0.97 14.70
N ILE A 171 0.90 1.71 15.49
CA ILE A 171 0.38 2.85 16.25
C ILE A 171 1.08 4.11 15.78
N LEU A 172 0.30 5.11 15.33
CA LEU A 172 0.82 6.43 14.98
C LEU A 172 0.47 7.41 16.10
N ASP A 173 1.49 7.92 16.76
CA ASP A 173 1.41 9.14 17.55
C ASP A 173 1.62 10.34 16.60
N PHE A 174 0.52 10.98 16.23
CA PHE A 174 0.52 12.12 15.31
C PHE A 174 1.34 13.30 15.87
N TYR A 175 1.16 13.62 17.15
CA TYR A 175 1.81 14.76 17.80
C TYR A 175 3.28 14.48 18.08
N GLY A 176 3.60 13.27 18.54
CA GLY A 176 4.97 12.79 18.74
C GLY A 176 5.70 12.47 17.43
N ARG A 177 5.01 12.54 16.28
CA ARG A 177 5.57 12.23 14.96
C ARG A 177 6.22 10.85 14.91
N ARG A 178 5.57 9.85 15.52
CA ARG A 178 6.16 8.53 15.75
C ARG A 178 5.22 7.41 15.34
N LEU A 179 5.73 6.51 14.51
CA LEU A 179 5.10 5.24 14.17
C LEU A 179 5.77 4.12 14.95
N THR A 180 5.01 3.42 15.79
CA THR A 180 5.51 2.29 16.58
C THR A 180 5.00 0.97 16.01
N LEU A 181 5.93 0.06 15.73
CA LEU A 181 5.65 -1.35 15.39
C LEU A 181 6.16 -2.24 16.53
N LYS A 182 5.25 -2.96 17.17
CA LYS A 182 5.59 -3.86 18.29
C LYS A 182 5.84 -5.28 17.79
N ALA A 183 6.81 -5.94 18.40
CA ALA A 183 7.12 -7.35 18.16
C ALA A 183 7.35 -7.66 16.66
N LEU A 184 8.25 -6.92 16.02
CA LEU A 184 8.77 -7.31 14.71
C LEU A 184 9.55 -8.62 14.86
N PRO A 185 9.21 -9.66 14.08
CA PRO A 185 9.84 -10.97 14.18
C PRO A 185 11.35 -10.89 13.86
N PRO A 186 12.18 -11.81 14.39
CA PRO A 186 13.58 -11.92 13.98
C PRO A 186 13.69 -12.24 12.48
N ALA A 187 14.63 -11.59 11.78
CA ALA A 187 14.84 -11.74 10.33
C ALA A 187 13.56 -11.57 9.48
N GLY A 188 12.59 -10.80 9.97
CA GLY A 188 11.29 -10.59 9.32
C GLY A 188 10.83 -9.15 9.43
N GLY A 189 9.73 -8.83 8.76
CA GLY A 189 9.32 -7.45 8.58
C GLY A 189 7.82 -7.25 8.41
N ARG A 190 7.44 -5.99 8.30
CA ARG A 190 6.07 -5.56 8.00
C ARG A 190 6.10 -4.45 6.97
N VAL A 191 5.04 -4.36 6.19
CA VAL A 191 4.83 -3.27 5.23
C VAL A 191 3.64 -2.45 5.68
N ILE A 192 3.88 -1.16 5.89
CA ILE A 192 2.92 -0.22 6.48
C ILE A 192 2.62 0.89 5.47
N GLY A 193 1.35 1.10 5.18
CA GLY A 193 0.88 2.26 4.41
C GLY A 193 0.48 3.39 5.35
N VAL A 194 0.97 4.60 5.09
CA VAL A 194 0.55 5.83 5.79
C VAL A 194 0.00 6.78 4.74
N ARG A 195 -1.23 7.26 4.91
CA ARG A 195 -1.90 8.10 3.92
C ARG A 195 -2.61 9.26 4.58
N ARG A 196 -2.45 10.45 4.00
CA ARG A 196 -3.27 11.62 4.29
C ARG A 196 -4.55 11.57 3.45
N TYR A 197 -5.69 11.85 4.07
CA TYR A 197 -7.00 11.96 3.41
C TYR A 197 -7.47 13.41 3.29
#